data_AF-A0A4Q5EFA3-F1
#
_entry.id   AF-A0A4Q5EFA3-F1
#
_cell.length_a   1.000
_cell.length_b   1.000
_cell.length_c   1.000
_cell.angle_alpha   90.00
_cell.angle_beta   90.00
_cell.angle_gamma   90.00
#
_symmetry.space_group_name_H-M   'P 1'
#
loop_
_entity.id
_entity.type
_entity.pdbx_description
1 polymer ?
#
loop_
_entity_poly.entity_id
_entity_poly.type
_entity_poly.pdbx_seq_one_letter_code
_entity_poly.pdbx_strand_id
1 'polypeptide(L)'
;MKKKNLLYIVCALAMSSLCGCDDFLDKDPQDKQTNDTYWQTETSLRTYAQDFYSSYFAGYGTDYTVFAGYFSGDDYTDDFINLNNANTNGSGYIYFSTSATTDWNSRTGTWSDNYSVIYKANVMLEKIPGMNISDEAKKHWEGVARYFRAMAYSTLAKYYGGVPYYDKVTDPADPALYKDRDSYLYVAQKIQEDFQYALDNVRTNDTKRQVNKYVVGAYMSREMLYHATWLKYHGTTVGPTSEKVADGDIKNLLQGAINGAEAVMNSGIYSIGNTYNALFTTDDLANNPEVIWYREYTSGLQCNALMSYNGPEDQTQGGVTQDVINTYLCSDGLPIGQSPLYQGKEDPSIQKSFQDRDPRLYQTVADSLRIMSAMGTNYTEGTSPTGYPTKKFLNDEWWVAGLDYCTGRLSPADAPCIRYAEVLLNYVEARYEIAQVGGNAFSQSDLDKSINELRDRQLTKWGDTEAKTMPKVQLNGSNLSVNGVVINDPARDPDVNPVLWEIRRERRIELIMEGRRGEDLRRWAKFEYLNSEDANGYPTMSFLGAYVNMADYPEISSKDDSGKRVLYLFDPENPGNEDTEKGYIYYLREKELRIFKAGELNSERYYLRAIPAAQLTIYENKGQVLTQNPGW
;
A
#
# COMPACT_ATOMS: atom_id res chain seq x y z
N MET A 1 -69.45 -34.74 52.01
CA MET A 1 -68.72 -35.25 50.82
C MET A 1 -68.06 -34.17 49.94
N LYS A 2 -68.13 -32.85 50.23
CA LYS A 2 -67.55 -31.81 49.35
C LYS A 2 -66.06 -31.45 49.59
N LYS A 3 -65.48 -31.75 50.76
CA LYS A 3 -64.08 -31.38 51.08
C LYS A 3 -63.01 -32.39 50.60
N LYS A 4 -63.35 -33.68 50.47
CA LYS A 4 -62.41 -34.70 49.96
C LYS A 4 -62.20 -34.60 48.44
N ASN A 5 -63.22 -34.20 47.69
CA ASN A 5 -63.14 -34.02 46.24
C ASN A 5 -62.32 -32.78 45.85
N LEU A 6 -62.31 -31.74 46.69
CA LEU A 6 -61.48 -30.55 46.46
C LEU A 6 -59.98 -30.86 46.64
N LEU A 7 -59.64 -31.74 47.59
CA LEU A 7 -58.26 -32.17 47.81
C LEU A 7 -57.72 -33.00 46.65
N TYR A 8 -58.52 -33.90 46.08
CA TYR A 8 -58.13 -34.68 44.90
C TYR A 8 -57.99 -33.82 43.63
N ILE A 9 -58.81 -32.77 43.48
CA ILE A 9 -58.68 -31.81 42.38
C ILE A 9 -57.43 -30.94 42.54
N VAL A 10 -57.12 -30.48 43.76
CA VAL A 10 -55.89 -29.71 44.05
C VAL A 10 -54.64 -30.57 43.88
N CYS A 11 -54.66 -31.84 44.28
CA CYS A 11 -53.54 -32.76 44.05
C CYS A 11 -53.38 -33.14 42.56
N ALA A 12 -54.47 -33.23 41.78
CA ALA A 12 -54.39 -33.45 40.34
C ALA A 12 -53.86 -32.22 39.58
N LEU A 13 -54.23 -31.00 40.00
CA LEU A 13 -53.69 -29.74 39.45
C LEU A 13 -52.23 -29.49 39.85
N ALA A 14 -51.79 -29.99 41.01
CA ALA A 14 -50.40 -29.93 41.44
C ALA A 14 -49.51 -31.00 40.75
N MET A 15 -50.08 -32.12 40.28
CA MET A 15 -49.35 -33.12 39.49
C MET A 15 -49.23 -32.74 38.00
N SER A 16 -50.15 -31.94 37.46
CA SER A 16 -50.06 -31.43 36.08
C SER A 16 -49.05 -30.29 35.89
N SER A 17 -48.46 -29.77 36.97
CA SER A 17 -47.45 -28.70 36.94
C SER A 17 -46.00 -29.21 36.98
N LEU A 18 -45.79 -30.54 37.00
CA LEU A 18 -44.45 -31.16 37.01
C LEU A 18 -44.02 -31.78 35.66
N CYS A 19 -44.83 -31.69 34.62
CA CYS A 19 -44.35 -31.86 33.24
C CYS A 19 -43.79 -30.51 32.76
N GLY A 20 -42.63 -30.13 33.30
CA GLY A 20 -41.79 -29.09 32.71
C GLY A 20 -41.42 -29.53 31.31
N CYS A 21 -41.85 -28.74 30.33
CA CYS A 21 -41.54 -28.95 28.92
C CYS A 21 -40.21 -28.20 28.65
N ASP A 22 -39.08 -28.82 29.01
CA ASP A 22 -37.75 -28.21 28.76
C ASP A 22 -37.55 -27.96 27.25
N ASP A 23 -38.04 -28.86 26.38
CA ASP A 23 -37.99 -28.74 24.91
C ASP A 23 -38.85 -27.59 24.31
N PHE A 24 -39.75 -26.97 25.11
CA PHE A 24 -40.54 -25.83 24.66
C PHE A 24 -39.88 -24.48 24.98
N LEU A 25 -39.02 -24.45 26.00
CA LEU A 25 -38.31 -23.25 26.45
C LEU A 25 -36.93 -23.10 25.80
N ASP A 26 -36.29 -24.21 25.43
CA ASP A 26 -35.07 -24.23 24.60
C ASP A 26 -35.41 -24.45 23.11
N LYS A 27 -36.17 -23.51 22.54
CA LYS A 27 -36.25 -23.39 21.09
C LYS A 27 -35.19 -22.42 20.61
N ASP A 28 -34.14 -22.96 19.99
CA ASP A 28 -33.24 -22.18 19.17
C ASP A 28 -34.08 -21.30 18.22
N PRO A 29 -33.79 -20.00 18.09
CA PRO A 29 -34.52 -19.11 17.19
C PRO A 29 -34.57 -19.71 15.78
N GLN A 30 -35.76 -20.09 15.31
CA GLN A 30 -35.94 -20.77 14.02
C GLN A 30 -35.60 -19.86 12.82
N ASP A 31 -35.43 -18.57 13.08
CA ASP A 31 -35.07 -17.51 12.15
C ASP A 31 -33.62 -17.00 12.32
N LYS A 32 -32.84 -17.57 13.25
CA LYS A 32 -31.43 -17.20 13.45
C LYS A 32 -30.55 -18.44 13.47
N GLN A 33 -29.41 -18.37 12.80
CA GLN A 33 -28.39 -19.40 12.98
C GLN A 33 -27.78 -19.26 14.38
N THR A 34 -27.89 -20.32 15.19
CA THR A 34 -27.16 -20.45 16.45
C THR A 34 -25.74 -20.92 16.16
N ASN A 35 -24.80 -20.67 17.09
CA ASN A 35 -23.40 -21.12 16.92
C ASN A 35 -23.32 -22.63 16.63
N ASP A 36 -24.23 -23.43 17.18
CA ASP A 36 -24.25 -24.89 17.02
C ASP A 36 -24.77 -25.33 15.64
N THR A 37 -25.62 -24.51 15.01
CA THR A 37 -26.20 -24.78 13.68
C THR A 37 -25.48 -24.08 12.53
N TYR A 38 -24.58 -23.12 12.82
CA TYR A 38 -23.85 -22.35 11.81
C TYR A 38 -22.74 -23.15 11.12
N TRP A 39 -21.89 -23.86 11.87
CA TRP A 39 -20.66 -24.51 11.33
C TRP A 39 -20.94 -25.88 10.69
N GLN A 40 -21.79 -25.91 9.66
CA GLN A 40 -22.25 -27.17 9.06
C GLN A 40 -21.87 -27.32 7.58
N THR A 41 -21.66 -26.23 6.86
CA THR A 41 -21.47 -26.25 5.39
C THR A 41 -20.38 -25.29 4.93
N GLU A 42 -19.82 -25.53 3.73
CA GLU A 42 -18.91 -24.58 3.07
C GLU A 42 -19.57 -23.22 2.80
N THR A 43 -20.89 -23.17 2.57
CA THR A 43 -21.64 -21.91 2.43
C THR A 43 -21.58 -21.06 3.69
N SER A 44 -21.55 -21.70 4.85
CA SER A 44 -21.46 -21.00 6.15
C SER A 44 -20.05 -20.42 6.33
N LEU A 45 -19.01 -21.21 6.00
CA LEU A 45 -17.61 -20.74 5.97
C LEU A 45 -17.42 -19.59 4.99
N ARG A 46 -18.03 -19.67 3.81
CA ARG A 46 -17.99 -18.63 2.78
C ARG A 46 -18.62 -17.33 3.25
N THR A 47 -19.81 -17.42 3.86
CA THR A 47 -20.50 -16.25 4.42
C THR A 47 -19.67 -15.62 5.54
N TYR A 48 -19.13 -16.44 6.45
CA TYR A 48 -18.27 -15.99 7.53
C TYR A 48 -17.02 -15.26 7.01
N ALA A 49 -16.39 -15.81 5.97
CA ALA A 49 -15.17 -15.25 5.40
C ALA A 49 -15.38 -13.89 4.73
N GLN A 50 -16.59 -13.52 4.30
CA GLN A 50 -16.85 -12.23 3.65
C GLN A 50 -16.45 -11.03 4.51
N ASP A 51 -16.58 -11.15 5.84
CA ASP A 51 -16.19 -10.12 6.80
C ASP A 51 -14.72 -9.72 6.70
N PHE A 52 -13.86 -10.61 6.20
CA PHE A 52 -12.43 -10.32 6.04
C PHE A 52 -12.12 -9.48 4.81
N TYR A 53 -12.89 -9.62 3.73
CA TYR A 53 -12.54 -9.09 2.41
C TYR A 53 -12.51 -7.56 2.40
N SER A 54 -13.50 -6.92 3.02
CA SER A 54 -13.59 -5.45 3.08
C SER A 54 -12.43 -4.80 3.82
N SER A 55 -11.75 -5.54 4.70
CA SER A 55 -10.61 -5.04 5.49
C SER A 55 -9.31 -4.98 4.69
N TYR A 56 -9.12 -5.84 3.69
CA TYR A 56 -7.85 -5.98 2.97
C TYR A 56 -7.93 -5.65 1.47
N PHE A 57 -9.13 -5.60 0.89
CA PHE A 57 -9.36 -5.34 -0.52
C PHE A 57 -10.15 -4.03 -0.71
N ALA A 58 -9.63 -2.94 -0.14
CA ALA A 58 -10.32 -1.67 -0.11
C ALA A 58 -10.41 -0.97 -1.49
N GLY A 59 -9.53 -1.28 -2.45
CA GLY A 59 -9.47 -0.59 -3.74
C GLY A 59 -9.42 0.94 -3.58
N TYR A 60 -10.13 1.68 -4.44
CA TYR A 60 -10.26 3.14 -4.34
C TYR A 60 -11.15 3.67 -3.18
N GLY A 61 -11.64 2.82 -2.28
CA GLY A 61 -12.58 3.22 -1.23
C GLY A 61 -13.97 3.60 -1.75
N THR A 62 -14.82 4.09 -0.84
CA THR A 62 -16.25 4.37 -1.12
C THR A 62 -16.63 5.84 -0.97
N ASP A 63 -15.67 6.70 -0.59
CA ASP A 63 -15.88 8.12 -0.32
C ASP A 63 -14.68 8.96 -0.79
N TYR A 64 -14.74 10.28 -0.65
CA TYR A 64 -13.67 11.27 -0.83
C TYR A 64 -12.56 11.13 0.23
N THR A 65 -12.08 9.91 0.43
CA THR A 65 -11.00 9.58 1.39
C THR A 65 -9.71 9.32 0.63
N VAL A 66 -8.58 9.14 1.33
CA VAL A 66 -7.20 8.99 0.80
C VAL A 66 -6.98 7.70 -0.04
N PHE A 67 -8.02 7.25 -0.74
CA PHE A 67 -8.10 6.15 -1.71
C PHE A 67 -7.35 4.90 -1.27
N ALA A 68 -7.40 4.55 0.01
CA ALA A 68 -6.66 3.41 0.59
C ALA A 68 -5.17 3.33 0.15
N GLY A 69 -4.52 4.49 -0.01
CA GLY A 69 -3.12 4.61 -0.45
C GLY A 69 -2.93 4.85 -1.95
N TYR A 70 -3.96 4.73 -2.79
CA TYR A 70 -3.88 5.17 -4.19
C TYR A 70 -3.77 6.70 -4.29
N PHE A 71 -3.35 7.21 -5.45
CA PHE A 71 -3.20 8.65 -5.74
C PHE A 71 -2.10 9.32 -4.92
N SER A 72 -2.41 9.87 -3.74
CA SER A 72 -1.40 10.58 -2.94
C SER A 72 -0.41 9.64 -2.26
N GLY A 73 -0.59 8.32 -2.34
CA GLY A 73 0.24 7.37 -1.61
C GLY A 73 -0.17 7.22 -0.14
N ASP A 74 0.73 6.66 0.65
CA ASP A 74 0.61 6.53 2.10
C ASP A 74 1.19 7.75 2.86
N ASP A 75 1.16 7.73 4.20
CA ASP A 75 1.49 8.88 5.06
C ASP A 75 2.91 9.45 4.81
N TYR A 76 3.86 8.60 4.41
CA TYR A 76 5.28 8.95 4.26
C TYR A 76 5.81 8.52 2.89
N THR A 77 5.65 9.40 1.92
CA THR A 77 6.15 9.25 0.55
C THR A 77 6.92 10.48 0.08
N ASP A 78 7.88 10.26 -0.82
CA ASP A 78 8.62 11.25 -1.62
C ASP A 78 8.07 11.35 -3.06
N ASP A 79 7.01 10.60 -3.37
CA ASP A 79 6.38 10.63 -4.70
C ASP A 79 5.37 11.76 -4.89
N PHE A 80 4.74 12.16 -3.78
CA PHE A 80 3.60 13.07 -3.80
C PHE A 80 3.64 14.00 -2.59
N ILE A 81 3.58 15.31 -2.85
CA ILE A 81 3.44 16.31 -1.80
C ILE A 81 1.98 16.38 -1.39
N ASN A 82 1.63 15.97 -0.17
CA ASN A 82 0.26 16.05 0.34
C ASN A 82 0.01 17.35 1.14
N LEU A 83 -0.87 18.20 0.64
CA LEU A 83 -1.26 19.51 1.18
C LEU A 83 -2.62 19.52 1.88
N ASN A 84 -3.48 18.52 1.68
CA ASN A 84 -4.83 18.48 2.25
C ASN A 84 -4.84 18.57 3.79
N ASN A 85 -3.72 18.17 4.36
CA ASN A 85 -3.42 18.17 5.76
C ASN A 85 -3.02 19.55 6.33
N ALA A 86 -2.82 20.57 5.50
CA ALA A 86 -2.40 21.89 5.94
C ALA A 86 -3.55 22.86 6.33
N ASN A 87 -4.81 22.56 5.97
CA ASN A 87 -5.90 23.54 6.05
C ASN A 87 -7.11 23.14 6.91
N THR A 88 -7.14 21.97 7.55
CA THR A 88 -8.21 21.64 8.51
C THR A 88 -7.67 20.93 9.77
N ASN A 89 -7.71 21.62 10.91
CA ASN A 89 -7.68 21.06 12.27
C ASN A 89 -6.46 20.19 12.69
N GLY A 90 -5.23 20.68 12.48
CA GLY A 90 -4.16 20.51 13.48
C GLY A 90 -3.44 19.14 13.60
N SER A 91 -3.25 18.38 12.52
CA SER A 91 -2.27 17.26 12.53
C SER A 91 -1.62 17.02 11.17
N GLY A 92 -1.46 18.07 10.37
CA GLY A 92 -1.08 17.93 8.98
C GLY A 92 0.29 17.31 8.76
N TYR A 93 0.38 16.10 8.18
CA TYR A 93 1.65 15.38 8.04
C TYR A 93 2.60 15.93 6.97
N ILE A 94 3.15 17.12 7.24
CA ILE A 94 4.41 17.56 6.63
C ILE A 94 5.58 17.24 7.58
N TYR A 95 5.31 16.90 8.84
CA TYR A 95 6.30 16.54 9.85
C TYR A 95 6.16 15.08 10.32
N PHE A 96 7.21 14.57 10.97
CA PHE A 96 7.14 13.31 11.71
C PHE A 96 6.44 13.55 13.06
N SER A 97 5.53 12.65 13.46
CA SER A 97 4.77 12.79 14.70
C SER A 97 5.66 13.10 15.91
N THR A 98 5.21 13.97 16.82
CA THR A 98 6.05 14.42 17.93
C THR A 98 5.74 13.70 19.24
N SER A 99 4.61 13.00 19.33
CA SER A 99 4.15 12.31 20.55
C SER A 99 3.30 11.07 20.27
N ALA A 100 3.37 10.08 21.18
CA ALA A 100 2.53 8.90 21.16
C ALA A 100 1.05 9.19 21.48
N THR A 101 0.73 10.31 22.15
CA THR A 101 -0.60 10.57 22.74
C THR A 101 -1.42 11.67 22.08
N THR A 102 -0.84 12.51 21.22
CA THR A 102 -1.54 13.68 20.64
C THR A 102 -1.82 13.57 19.16
N ASP A 103 -1.23 12.59 18.46
CA ASP A 103 -1.24 12.52 16.99
C ASP A 103 -1.88 11.20 16.49
N TRP A 104 -1.65 10.81 15.23
CA TRP A 104 -2.16 9.55 14.64
C TRP A 104 -1.76 8.29 15.42
N ASN A 105 -0.67 8.35 16.20
CA ASN A 105 -0.24 7.27 17.11
C ASN A 105 -1.27 6.93 18.21
N SER A 106 -2.19 7.84 18.54
CA SER A 106 -3.28 7.59 19.48
C SER A 106 -4.42 6.73 18.88
N ARG A 107 -4.45 6.53 17.55
CA ARG A 107 -5.53 5.81 16.87
C ARG A 107 -5.44 4.31 17.13
N THR A 108 -6.35 3.81 17.96
CA THR A 108 -6.43 2.39 18.34
C THR A 108 -7.00 1.47 17.25
N GLY A 109 -7.62 2.01 16.19
CA GLY A 109 -8.34 1.24 15.17
C GLY A 109 -7.49 0.15 14.51
N THR A 110 -6.30 0.49 14.00
CA THR A 110 -5.41 -0.51 13.39
C THR A 110 -5.09 -1.67 14.34
N TRP A 111 -4.93 -1.41 15.65
CA TRP A 111 -4.71 -2.48 16.62
C TRP A 111 -5.97 -3.32 16.82
N SER A 112 -7.09 -2.69 17.17
CA SER A 112 -8.35 -3.41 17.48
C SER A 112 -8.90 -4.18 16.28
N ASP A 113 -8.84 -3.60 15.08
CA ASP A 113 -9.46 -4.14 13.89
C ASP A 113 -8.71 -5.41 13.43
N ASN A 114 -7.38 -5.39 13.48
CA ASN A 114 -6.58 -6.56 13.12
C ASN A 114 -6.66 -7.67 14.17
N TYR A 115 -6.68 -7.36 15.47
CA TYR A 115 -6.94 -8.39 16.49
C TYR A 115 -8.36 -8.97 16.40
N SER A 116 -9.35 -8.19 15.94
CA SER A 116 -10.69 -8.70 15.62
C SER A 116 -10.66 -9.71 14.47
N VAL A 117 -9.91 -9.42 13.40
CA VAL A 117 -9.69 -10.38 12.30
C VAL A 117 -8.99 -11.65 12.79
N ILE A 118 -7.93 -11.52 13.59
CA ILE A 118 -7.20 -12.66 14.16
C ILE A 118 -8.14 -13.54 14.98
N TYR A 119 -8.95 -12.95 15.86
CA TYR A 119 -9.92 -13.67 16.67
C TYR A 119 -10.89 -14.45 15.79
N LYS A 120 -11.49 -13.80 14.78
CA LYS A 120 -12.43 -14.45 13.84
C LYS A 120 -11.76 -15.58 13.05
N ALA A 121 -10.53 -15.39 12.58
CA ALA A 121 -9.78 -16.44 11.90
C ALA A 121 -9.50 -17.63 12.84
N ASN A 122 -9.13 -17.39 14.10
CA ASN A 122 -8.93 -18.44 15.10
C ASN A 122 -10.24 -19.18 15.42
N VAL A 123 -11.38 -18.48 15.51
CA VAL A 123 -12.70 -19.13 15.65
C VAL A 123 -12.96 -20.08 14.48
N MET A 124 -12.73 -19.63 13.25
CA MET A 124 -12.91 -20.46 12.07
C MET A 124 -12.01 -21.70 12.10
N LEU A 125 -10.73 -21.54 12.48
CA LEU A 125 -9.77 -22.63 12.63
C LEU A 125 -10.15 -23.64 13.73
N GLU A 126 -10.74 -23.19 14.83
CA GLU A 126 -11.23 -24.08 15.89
C GLU A 126 -12.48 -24.86 15.49
N LYS A 127 -13.33 -24.30 14.63
CA LYS A 127 -14.63 -24.89 14.25
C LYS A 127 -14.51 -25.89 13.10
N ILE A 128 -13.67 -25.60 12.10
CA ILE A 128 -13.53 -26.43 10.88
C ILE A 128 -13.30 -27.93 11.16
N PRO A 129 -12.43 -28.35 12.12
CA PRO A 129 -12.17 -29.77 12.35
C PRO A 129 -13.44 -30.59 12.67
N GLY A 130 -14.39 -29.99 13.39
CA GLY A 130 -15.66 -30.61 13.79
C GLY A 130 -16.76 -30.59 12.73
N MET A 131 -16.54 -29.92 11.59
CA MET A 131 -17.55 -29.82 10.53
C MET A 131 -17.66 -31.12 9.72
N ASN A 132 -18.88 -31.44 9.29
CA ASN A 132 -19.16 -32.58 8.41
C ASN A 132 -19.01 -32.21 6.92
N ILE A 133 -17.80 -31.81 6.52
CA ILE A 133 -17.39 -31.50 5.15
C ILE A 133 -16.15 -32.34 4.77
N SER A 134 -15.79 -32.37 3.48
CA SER A 134 -14.62 -33.15 3.02
C SER A 134 -13.31 -32.64 3.64
N ASP A 135 -12.32 -33.52 3.79
CA ASP A 135 -10.99 -33.12 4.31
C ASP A 135 -10.30 -32.08 3.42
N GLU A 136 -10.52 -32.15 2.10
CA GLU A 136 -10.05 -31.14 1.16
C GLU A 136 -10.70 -29.77 1.45
N ALA A 137 -12.02 -29.74 1.69
CA ALA A 137 -12.72 -28.51 2.04
C ALA A 137 -12.23 -27.95 3.38
N LYS A 138 -11.99 -28.81 4.37
CA LYS A 138 -11.39 -28.38 5.65
C LYS A 138 -10.06 -27.68 5.44
N LYS A 139 -9.15 -28.31 4.70
CA LYS A 139 -7.82 -27.74 4.37
C LYS A 139 -7.93 -26.42 3.60
N HIS A 140 -8.83 -26.35 2.62
CA HIS A 140 -9.06 -25.12 1.86
C HIS A 140 -9.47 -23.97 2.79
N TRP A 141 -10.49 -24.20 3.63
CA TRP A 141 -11.03 -23.15 4.50
C TRP A 141 -10.12 -22.81 5.68
N GLU A 142 -9.34 -23.77 6.19
CA GLU A 142 -8.24 -23.49 7.12
C GLU A 142 -7.16 -22.62 6.45
N GLY A 143 -6.86 -22.88 5.18
CA GLY A 143 -5.98 -22.06 4.38
C GLY A 143 -6.50 -20.63 4.21
N VAL A 144 -7.79 -20.46 3.91
CA VAL A 144 -8.43 -19.13 3.82
C VAL A 144 -8.36 -18.38 5.17
N ALA A 145 -8.65 -19.06 6.28
CA ALA A 145 -8.56 -18.45 7.61
C ALA A 145 -7.12 -18.03 7.97
N ARG A 146 -6.14 -18.90 7.71
CA ARG A 146 -4.71 -18.61 7.93
C ARG A 146 -4.20 -17.49 7.04
N TYR A 147 -4.63 -17.42 5.78
CA TYR A 147 -4.32 -16.30 4.88
C TYR A 147 -4.72 -14.96 5.51
N PHE A 148 -5.97 -14.82 5.96
CA PHE A 148 -6.42 -13.57 6.58
C PHE A 148 -5.78 -13.30 7.94
N ARG A 149 -5.44 -14.35 8.71
CA ARG A 149 -4.66 -14.20 9.95
C ARG A 149 -3.24 -13.67 9.66
N ALA A 150 -2.59 -14.18 8.62
CA ALA A 150 -1.29 -13.72 8.16
C ALA A 150 -1.34 -12.25 7.69
N MET A 151 -2.37 -11.86 6.94
CA MET A 151 -2.60 -10.46 6.54
C MET A 151 -2.78 -9.52 7.75
N ALA A 152 -3.52 -9.97 8.77
CA ALA A 152 -3.73 -9.19 10.00
C ALA A 152 -2.43 -9.01 10.80
N TYR A 153 -1.68 -10.09 11.00
CA TYR A 153 -0.40 -10.03 11.68
C TYR A 153 0.65 -9.24 10.90
N SER A 154 0.67 -9.33 9.56
CA SER A 154 1.54 -8.48 8.75
C SER A 154 1.21 -7.00 8.98
N THR A 155 -0.07 -6.63 8.91
CA THR A 155 -0.50 -5.25 9.15
C THR A 155 -0.08 -4.77 10.54
N LEU A 156 -0.27 -5.58 11.59
CA LEU A 156 0.20 -5.23 12.93
C LEU A 156 1.72 -5.07 12.99
N ALA A 157 2.47 -5.99 12.39
CA ALA A 157 3.93 -5.99 12.45
C ALA A 157 4.56 -4.83 11.67
N LYS A 158 4.00 -4.46 10.52
CA LYS A 158 4.39 -3.27 9.72
C LYS A 158 4.26 -1.98 10.51
N TYR A 159 3.21 -1.88 11.33
CA TYR A 159 2.90 -0.65 12.07
C TYR A 159 3.62 -0.62 13.41
N TYR A 160 3.66 -1.74 14.13
CA TYR A 160 4.05 -1.76 15.53
C TYR A 160 5.31 -2.57 15.81
N GLY A 161 5.86 -3.29 14.84
CA GLY A 161 6.98 -4.20 15.05
C GLY A 161 6.54 -5.52 15.69
N GLY A 162 7.29 -6.05 16.66
CA GLY A 162 6.82 -7.22 17.42
C GLY A 162 5.46 -6.98 18.07
N VAL A 163 4.59 -7.99 18.17
CA VAL A 163 3.25 -7.87 18.78
C VAL A 163 2.87 -9.17 19.46
N PRO A 164 1.93 -9.19 20.43
CA PRO A 164 1.44 -10.43 21.00
C PRO A 164 0.80 -11.32 19.94
N TYR A 165 1.33 -12.53 19.76
CA TYR A 165 0.86 -13.53 18.83
C TYR A 165 -0.07 -14.54 19.51
N TYR A 166 -1.23 -14.80 18.89
CA TYR A 166 -2.31 -15.67 19.36
C TYR A 166 -2.78 -16.54 18.19
N ASP A 167 -2.66 -17.85 18.33
CA ASP A 167 -3.04 -18.84 17.33
C ASP A 167 -4.33 -19.60 17.65
N LYS A 168 -4.98 -19.23 18.75
CA LYS A 168 -6.24 -19.80 19.26
C LYS A 168 -7.20 -18.70 19.71
N VAL A 169 -8.45 -19.07 19.94
CA VAL A 169 -9.44 -18.19 20.55
C VAL A 169 -9.02 -17.93 21.99
N THR A 170 -8.91 -16.65 22.35
CA THR A 170 -8.53 -16.20 23.69
C THR A 170 -9.77 -15.85 24.49
N ASP A 171 -9.89 -16.40 25.70
CA ASP A 171 -10.93 -16.02 26.66
C ASP A 171 -10.57 -14.65 27.28
N PRO A 172 -11.49 -13.67 27.30
CA PRO A 172 -11.28 -12.39 28.00
C PRO A 172 -10.89 -12.51 29.48
N ALA A 173 -11.20 -13.63 30.12
CA ALA A 173 -10.81 -13.95 31.49
C ALA A 173 -9.40 -14.57 31.62
N ASP A 174 -8.80 -15.04 30.52
CA ASP A 174 -7.46 -15.64 30.52
C ASP A 174 -6.39 -14.54 30.66
N PRO A 175 -5.56 -14.53 31.72
CA PRO A 175 -4.46 -13.59 31.84
C PRO A 175 -3.46 -13.65 30.68
N ALA A 176 -3.37 -14.79 29.97
CA ALA A 176 -2.51 -14.94 28.81
C ALA A 176 -2.90 -14.04 27.62
N LEU A 177 -4.12 -13.49 27.61
CA LEU A 177 -4.56 -12.47 26.64
C LEU A 177 -3.78 -11.15 26.75
N TYR A 178 -3.12 -10.91 27.87
CA TYR A 178 -2.39 -9.68 28.16
C TYR A 178 -0.90 -9.96 28.33
N LYS A 179 -0.35 -10.89 27.53
CA LYS A 179 1.10 -11.12 27.49
C LYS A 179 1.83 -9.99 26.78
N ASP A 180 3.10 -9.77 27.14
CA ASP A 180 3.95 -8.85 26.40
C ASP A 180 4.17 -9.33 24.94
N ARG A 181 4.76 -8.46 24.13
CA ARG A 181 4.97 -8.64 22.70
C ARG A 181 5.91 -9.80 22.42
N ASP A 182 5.56 -10.61 21.43
CA ASP A 182 6.53 -11.50 20.82
C ASP A 182 7.45 -10.70 19.88
N SER A 183 8.67 -11.23 19.65
CA SER A 183 9.63 -10.57 18.78
C SER A 183 9.12 -10.41 17.33
N TYR A 184 9.58 -9.39 16.63
CA TYR A 184 9.24 -9.19 15.20
C TYR A 184 9.56 -10.44 14.38
N LEU A 185 10.76 -11.01 14.57
CA LEU A 185 11.20 -12.20 13.83
C LEU A 185 10.24 -13.38 14.04
N TYR A 186 9.84 -13.64 15.28
CA TYR A 186 8.88 -14.70 15.58
C TYR A 186 7.54 -14.47 14.88
N VAL A 187 7.00 -13.25 14.94
CA VAL A 187 5.74 -12.90 14.26
C VAL A 187 5.88 -13.07 12.74
N ALA A 188 6.98 -12.62 12.14
CA ALA A 188 7.27 -12.79 10.71
C ALA A 188 7.36 -14.28 10.30
N GLN A 189 7.98 -15.13 11.12
CA GLN A 189 8.02 -16.57 10.90
C GLN A 189 6.62 -17.19 10.95
N LYS A 190 5.77 -16.75 11.88
CA LYS A 190 4.38 -17.21 11.97
C LYS A 190 3.50 -16.75 10.82
N ILE A 191 3.71 -15.53 10.33
CA ILE A 191 3.09 -15.03 9.09
C ILE A 191 3.45 -15.94 7.92
N GLN A 192 4.73 -16.32 7.77
CA GLN A 192 5.16 -17.24 6.73
C GLN A 192 4.51 -18.63 6.86
N GLU A 193 4.46 -19.20 8.06
CA GLU A 193 3.82 -20.50 8.30
C GLU A 193 2.36 -20.51 7.84
N ASP A 194 1.61 -19.45 8.16
CA ASP A 194 0.21 -19.31 7.76
C ASP A 194 0.04 -19.11 6.25
N PHE A 195 0.87 -18.26 5.62
CA PHE A 195 0.86 -18.09 4.17
C PHE A 195 1.24 -19.38 3.44
N GLN A 196 2.26 -20.11 3.91
CA GLN A 196 2.70 -21.35 3.28
C GLN A 196 1.59 -22.41 3.35
N TYR A 197 0.93 -22.57 4.51
CA TYR A 197 -0.21 -23.47 4.61
C TYR A 197 -1.34 -23.08 3.66
N ALA A 198 -1.65 -21.78 3.57
CA ALA A 198 -2.65 -21.29 2.63
C ALA A 198 -2.26 -21.57 1.17
N LEU A 199 -1.00 -21.34 0.78
CA LEU A 199 -0.52 -21.57 -0.58
C LEU A 199 -0.63 -23.04 -0.98
N ASP A 200 -0.40 -23.95 -0.04
CA ASP A 200 -0.43 -25.39 -0.28
C ASP A 200 -1.85 -25.96 -0.37
N ASN A 201 -2.83 -25.33 0.30
CA ASN A 201 -4.15 -25.91 0.51
C ASN A 201 -5.33 -25.12 -0.07
N VAL A 202 -5.20 -23.82 -0.34
CA VAL A 202 -6.28 -23.03 -0.93
C VAL A 202 -6.47 -23.43 -2.40
N ARG A 203 -7.73 -23.62 -2.80
CA ARG A 203 -8.11 -24.00 -4.17
C ARG A 203 -7.68 -22.94 -5.18
N THR A 204 -7.42 -23.37 -6.42
CA THR A 204 -7.16 -22.47 -7.56
C THR A 204 -8.42 -21.79 -8.07
N ASN A 205 -9.59 -22.39 -7.81
CA ASN A 205 -10.89 -21.81 -8.12
C ASN A 205 -11.92 -22.27 -7.09
N ASP A 206 -12.91 -21.41 -6.83
CA ASP A 206 -14.04 -21.69 -5.97
C ASP A 206 -15.29 -21.03 -6.58
N THR A 207 -15.94 -20.08 -5.92
CA THR A 207 -16.96 -19.21 -6.53
C THR A 207 -16.38 -17.88 -7.00
N LYS A 208 -17.11 -17.13 -7.85
CA LYS A 208 -16.69 -15.81 -8.34
C LYS A 208 -16.24 -14.92 -7.17
N ARG A 209 -15.07 -14.26 -7.32
CA ARG A 209 -14.48 -13.34 -6.33
C ARG A 209 -14.32 -13.97 -4.95
N GLN A 210 -13.62 -15.09 -4.88
CA GLN A 210 -13.11 -15.67 -3.63
C GLN A 210 -11.59 -15.79 -3.69
N VAL A 211 -10.93 -15.60 -2.55
CA VAL A 211 -9.49 -15.83 -2.41
C VAL A 211 -9.16 -17.22 -2.93
N ASN A 212 -8.25 -17.26 -3.89
CA ASN A 212 -7.72 -18.48 -4.47
C ASN A 212 -6.21 -18.57 -4.24
N LYS A 213 -5.61 -19.69 -4.63
CA LYS A 213 -4.17 -19.94 -4.51
C LYS A 213 -3.29 -18.82 -5.05
N TYR A 214 -3.68 -18.17 -6.15
CA TYR A 214 -2.89 -17.13 -6.79
C TYR A 214 -2.97 -15.80 -6.06
N VAL A 215 -4.13 -15.47 -5.49
CA VAL A 215 -4.26 -14.34 -4.55
C VAL A 215 -3.37 -14.57 -3.33
N VAL A 216 -3.39 -15.77 -2.77
CA VAL A 216 -2.51 -16.15 -1.65
C VAL A 216 -1.04 -15.99 -2.04
N GLY A 217 -0.62 -16.54 -3.19
CA GLY A 217 0.76 -16.43 -3.67
C GLY A 217 1.23 -14.99 -3.90
N ALA A 218 0.38 -14.16 -4.50
CA ALA A 218 0.70 -12.77 -4.78
C ALA A 218 0.91 -11.96 -3.48
N TYR A 219 0.01 -12.11 -2.51
CA TYR A 219 0.15 -11.43 -1.22
C TYR A 219 1.26 -12.04 -0.36
N MET A 220 1.47 -13.36 -0.37
CA MET A 220 2.63 -13.98 0.28
C MET A 220 3.93 -13.39 -0.28
N SER A 221 4.02 -13.18 -1.59
CA SER A 221 5.18 -12.53 -2.21
C SER A 221 5.42 -11.12 -1.67
N ARG A 222 4.37 -10.28 -1.64
CA ARG A 222 4.42 -8.90 -1.13
C ARG A 222 4.82 -8.84 0.35
N GLU A 223 4.09 -9.56 1.20
CA GLU A 223 4.22 -9.47 2.64
C GLU A 223 5.54 -10.09 3.11
N MET A 224 5.95 -11.23 2.54
CA MET A 224 7.20 -11.85 2.93
C MET A 224 8.43 -11.06 2.45
N LEU A 225 8.37 -10.43 1.27
CA LEU A 225 9.42 -9.51 0.83
C LEU A 225 9.56 -8.35 1.83
N TYR A 226 8.43 -7.78 2.27
CA TYR A 226 8.42 -6.71 3.27
C TYR A 226 9.15 -7.14 4.55
N HIS A 227 8.69 -8.22 5.18
CA HIS A 227 9.22 -8.62 6.48
C HIS A 227 10.67 -9.07 6.41
N ALA A 228 11.06 -9.76 5.34
CA ALA A 228 12.43 -10.25 5.21
C ALA A 228 13.43 -9.10 5.00
N THR A 229 13.10 -8.13 4.15
CA THR A 229 13.98 -6.97 3.92
C THR A 229 13.93 -5.99 5.10
N TRP A 230 12.80 -5.85 5.79
CA TRP A 230 12.75 -5.13 7.07
C TRP A 230 13.77 -5.71 8.06
N LEU A 231 13.71 -7.03 8.32
CA LEU A 231 14.63 -7.70 9.24
C LEU A 231 16.09 -7.62 8.76
N LYS A 232 16.32 -7.57 7.45
CA LYS A 232 17.66 -7.37 6.86
C LYS A 232 18.22 -5.98 7.13
N TYR A 233 17.43 -4.93 6.92
CA TYR A 233 17.91 -3.54 6.97
C TYR A 233 17.80 -2.91 8.35
N HIS A 234 16.77 -3.28 9.13
CA HIS A 234 16.55 -2.76 10.48
C HIS A 234 17.06 -3.69 11.58
N GLY A 235 17.02 -5.01 11.37
CA GLY A 235 17.28 -5.99 12.43
C GLY A 235 16.03 -6.33 13.25
N THR A 236 16.20 -6.56 14.55
CA THR A 236 15.12 -7.03 15.45
C THR A 236 14.08 -5.95 15.80
N THR A 237 14.43 -4.67 15.69
CA THR A 237 13.56 -3.50 15.90
C THR A 237 14.08 -2.32 15.07
N VAL A 238 13.97 -1.08 15.56
CA VAL A 238 14.49 0.15 14.94
C VAL A 238 15.43 0.87 15.90
N GLY A 239 16.29 1.73 15.38
CA GLY A 239 17.21 2.55 16.17
C GLY A 239 18.54 1.86 16.47
N PRO A 240 19.46 2.60 17.12
CA PRO A 240 20.81 2.12 17.46
C PRO A 240 20.83 0.93 18.43
N THR A 241 19.70 0.58 19.03
CA THR A 241 19.55 -0.59 19.91
C THR A 241 19.09 -1.85 19.18
N SER A 242 18.83 -1.77 17.88
CA SER A 242 18.41 -2.93 17.08
C SER A 242 19.57 -3.90 16.85
N GLU A 243 19.28 -5.19 16.88
CA GLU A 243 20.27 -6.26 16.68
C GLU A 243 20.13 -6.88 15.29
N LYS A 244 21.26 -7.28 14.68
CA LYS A 244 21.25 -7.96 13.39
C LYS A 244 20.56 -9.33 13.52
N VAL A 245 19.68 -9.63 12.57
CA VAL A 245 19.04 -10.94 12.42
C VAL A 245 19.94 -11.89 11.61
N ALA A 246 19.92 -13.18 11.95
CA ALA A 246 20.75 -14.17 11.27
C ALA A 246 20.38 -14.29 9.78
N ASP A 247 21.40 -14.37 8.91
CA ASP A 247 21.22 -14.46 7.46
C ASP A 247 20.35 -15.65 7.05
N GLY A 248 20.40 -16.76 7.81
CA GLY A 248 19.56 -17.95 7.59
C GLY A 248 18.07 -17.69 7.78
N ASP A 249 17.68 -16.88 8.77
CA ASP A 249 16.29 -16.49 9.01
C ASP A 249 15.79 -15.57 7.90
N ILE A 250 16.59 -14.56 7.52
CA ILE A 250 16.28 -13.65 6.41
C ILE A 250 16.12 -14.45 5.11
N LYS A 251 17.03 -15.39 4.84
CA LYS A 251 16.98 -16.27 3.68
C LYS A 251 15.69 -17.09 3.64
N ASN A 252 15.26 -17.64 4.77
CA ASN A 252 14.02 -18.43 4.85
C ASN A 252 12.78 -17.57 4.55
N LEU A 253 12.75 -16.32 5.01
CA LEU A 253 11.65 -15.39 4.75
C LEU A 253 11.63 -14.92 3.28
N LEU A 254 12.80 -14.63 2.70
CA LEU A 254 12.92 -14.31 1.28
C LEU A 254 12.51 -15.49 0.39
N GLN A 255 12.79 -16.73 0.81
CA GLN A 255 12.33 -17.92 0.09
C GLN A 255 10.81 -18.01 0.08
N GLY A 256 10.13 -17.61 1.17
CA GLY A 256 8.67 -17.49 1.18
C GLY A 256 8.16 -16.49 0.15
N ALA A 257 8.82 -15.33 0.03
CA ALA A 257 8.46 -14.33 -0.98
C ALA A 257 8.61 -14.84 -2.42
N ILE A 258 9.67 -15.60 -2.69
CA ILE A 258 9.94 -16.24 -3.98
C ILE A 258 8.90 -17.33 -4.27
N ASN A 259 8.62 -18.21 -3.31
CA ASN A 259 7.62 -19.28 -3.47
C ASN A 259 6.24 -18.73 -3.82
N GLY A 260 5.81 -17.66 -3.13
CA GLY A 260 4.55 -16.98 -3.43
C GLY A 260 4.52 -16.41 -4.84
N ALA A 261 5.61 -15.76 -5.27
CA ALA A 261 5.70 -15.19 -6.62
C ALA A 261 5.69 -16.28 -7.70
N GLU A 262 6.50 -17.32 -7.53
CA GLU A 262 6.62 -18.43 -8.48
C GLU A 262 5.33 -19.21 -8.61
N ALA A 263 4.51 -19.33 -7.56
CA ALA A 263 3.19 -19.94 -7.65
C ALA A 263 2.25 -19.20 -8.61
N VAL A 264 2.39 -17.87 -8.71
CA VAL A 264 1.62 -17.05 -9.65
C VAL A 264 2.27 -17.07 -11.04
N MET A 265 3.59 -16.80 -11.12
CA MET A 265 4.33 -16.74 -12.40
C MET A 265 4.27 -18.06 -13.16
N ASN A 266 4.46 -19.19 -12.48
CA ASN A 266 4.47 -20.52 -13.11
C ASN A 266 3.06 -21.03 -13.44
N SER A 267 2.00 -20.33 -13.04
CA SER A 267 0.63 -20.70 -13.39
C SER A 267 0.33 -20.55 -14.89
N GLY A 268 1.02 -19.61 -15.56
CA GLY A 268 0.74 -19.23 -16.95
C GLY A 268 -0.63 -18.56 -17.17
N ILE A 269 -1.32 -18.18 -16.09
CA ILE A 269 -2.66 -17.56 -16.14
C ILE A 269 -2.57 -16.05 -16.32
N TYR A 270 -1.52 -15.43 -15.80
CA TYR A 270 -1.34 -13.97 -15.77
C TYR A 270 -0.24 -13.53 -16.72
N SER A 271 -0.39 -12.34 -17.30
CA SER A 271 0.61 -11.75 -18.19
C SER A 271 0.56 -10.22 -18.17
N ILE A 272 1.66 -9.59 -18.58
CA ILE A 272 1.74 -8.14 -18.73
C ILE A 272 0.93 -7.70 -19.95
N GLY A 273 0.00 -6.76 -19.74
CA GLY A 273 -0.81 -6.16 -20.79
C GLY A 273 -0.18 -4.89 -21.36
N ASN A 274 -0.66 -4.44 -22.52
CA ASN A 274 -0.19 -3.23 -23.21
C ASN A 274 -0.96 -1.95 -22.86
N THR A 275 -1.97 -2.03 -22.00
CA THR A 275 -2.85 -0.89 -21.64
C THR A 275 -2.67 -0.50 -20.16
N TYR A 276 -1.61 0.25 -19.86
CA TYR A 276 -1.27 0.61 -18.47
C TYR A 276 -2.35 1.45 -17.77
N ASN A 277 -2.83 2.54 -18.39
CA ASN A 277 -3.87 3.38 -17.77
C ASN A 277 -5.18 2.59 -17.54
N ALA A 278 -5.57 1.72 -18.49
CA ALA A 278 -6.80 0.93 -18.41
C ALA A 278 -6.84 -0.03 -17.21
N LEU A 279 -5.69 -0.40 -16.64
CA LEU A 279 -5.65 -1.15 -15.37
C LEU A 279 -6.33 -0.40 -14.22
N PHE A 280 -6.43 0.93 -14.32
CA PHE A 280 -6.85 1.80 -13.24
C PHE A 280 -8.15 2.58 -13.55
N THR A 281 -8.64 2.52 -14.78
CA THR A 281 -9.64 3.48 -15.32
C THR A 281 -10.81 2.83 -16.05
N THR A 282 -10.92 1.51 -16.04
CA THR A 282 -12.04 0.74 -16.65
C THR A 282 -13.02 0.25 -15.59
N ASP A 283 -14.28 0.06 -15.96
CA ASP A 283 -15.36 -0.48 -15.13
C ASP A 283 -15.48 -2.02 -15.15
N ASP A 284 -14.57 -2.71 -15.84
CA ASP A 284 -14.49 -4.17 -15.81
C ASP A 284 -13.03 -4.68 -15.90
N LEU A 285 -12.49 -5.12 -14.76
CA LEU A 285 -11.18 -5.79 -14.71
C LEU A 285 -11.25 -7.32 -14.78
N ALA A 286 -12.43 -7.93 -14.90
CA ALA A 286 -12.61 -9.38 -14.76
C ALA A 286 -11.78 -10.22 -15.74
N ASN A 287 -11.56 -9.72 -16.95
CA ASN A 287 -10.84 -10.40 -18.03
C ASN A 287 -9.45 -9.82 -18.30
N ASN A 288 -8.97 -8.90 -17.46
CA ASN A 288 -7.64 -8.33 -17.63
C ASN A 288 -6.57 -9.36 -17.18
N PRO A 289 -5.65 -9.77 -18.08
CA PRO A 289 -4.68 -10.82 -17.75
C PRO A 289 -3.61 -10.39 -16.74
N GLU A 290 -3.45 -9.09 -16.48
CA GLU A 290 -2.49 -8.61 -15.48
C GLU A 290 -3.10 -8.58 -14.07
N VAL A 291 -4.44 -8.60 -13.94
CA VAL A 291 -5.12 -8.42 -12.65
C VAL A 291 -5.31 -9.75 -11.93
N ILE A 292 -4.76 -9.85 -10.71
CA ILE A 292 -4.89 -11.04 -9.86
C ILE A 292 -6.07 -10.90 -8.91
N TRP A 293 -6.22 -9.71 -8.31
CA TRP A 293 -7.38 -9.37 -7.48
C TRP A 293 -7.74 -7.90 -7.64
N TYR A 294 -9.04 -7.61 -7.68
CA TYR A 294 -9.56 -6.26 -7.80
C TYR A 294 -10.83 -6.09 -6.98
N ARG A 295 -11.15 -4.82 -6.68
CA ARG A 295 -12.43 -4.42 -6.12
C ARG A 295 -13.31 -3.91 -7.25
N GLU A 296 -14.50 -4.50 -7.33
CA GLU A 296 -15.52 -4.10 -8.31
C GLU A 296 -16.30 -2.88 -7.83
N TYR A 297 -16.51 -1.92 -8.72
CA TYR A 297 -17.43 -0.80 -8.53
C TYR A 297 -18.56 -0.90 -9.55
N THR A 298 -19.77 -0.53 -9.15
CA THR A 298 -20.95 -0.70 -9.99
C THR A 298 -21.88 0.50 -9.85
N SER A 299 -22.14 1.15 -10.98
CA SER A 299 -23.11 2.25 -11.09
C SER A 299 -24.45 1.88 -10.45
N GLY A 300 -24.96 2.75 -9.58
CA GLY A 300 -26.22 2.55 -8.86
C GLY A 300 -26.13 1.64 -7.62
N LEU A 301 -24.98 0.98 -7.37
CA LEU A 301 -24.72 0.24 -6.14
C LEU A 301 -23.64 0.92 -5.29
N GLN A 302 -22.42 1.00 -5.81
CA GLN A 302 -21.28 1.61 -5.15
C GLN A 302 -20.24 2.02 -6.19
N CYS A 303 -19.95 3.31 -6.27
CA CYS A 303 -18.89 3.90 -7.09
C CYS A 303 -17.75 4.43 -6.20
N ASN A 304 -16.71 4.99 -6.82
CA ASN A 304 -15.61 5.68 -6.14
C ASN A 304 -15.48 7.13 -6.64
N ALA A 305 -14.60 7.90 -6.00
CA ALA A 305 -14.32 9.30 -6.34
C ALA A 305 -12.93 9.54 -6.94
N LEU A 306 -12.12 8.51 -7.16
CA LEU A 306 -10.71 8.72 -7.45
C LEU A 306 -10.50 9.48 -8.78
N MET A 307 -11.31 9.15 -9.78
CA MET A 307 -11.23 9.81 -11.09
C MET A 307 -11.56 11.30 -11.04
N SER A 308 -12.42 11.75 -10.10
CA SER A 308 -12.81 13.17 -10.02
C SER A 308 -11.64 14.09 -9.72
N TYR A 309 -10.74 13.64 -8.85
CA TYR A 309 -9.49 14.35 -8.52
C TYR A 309 -8.45 14.34 -9.65
N ASN A 310 -8.67 13.56 -10.71
CA ASN A 310 -7.75 13.46 -11.83
C ASN A 310 -8.32 14.12 -13.10
N GLY A 311 -9.61 14.47 -13.10
CA GLY A 311 -10.32 15.11 -14.21
C GLY A 311 -10.67 16.57 -13.93
N PRO A 312 -11.93 16.90 -13.59
CA PRO A 312 -12.39 18.29 -13.48
C PRO A 312 -11.89 19.00 -12.24
N GLU A 313 -11.77 18.25 -11.14
CA GLU A 313 -11.52 18.81 -9.84
C GLU A 313 -10.03 19.12 -9.68
N ASP A 314 -9.75 20.29 -9.11
CA ASP A 314 -8.39 20.67 -8.76
C ASP A 314 -7.78 19.70 -7.73
N GLN A 315 -6.52 19.31 -7.95
CA GLN A 315 -5.69 18.51 -7.04
C GLN A 315 -5.20 19.35 -5.86
N THR A 316 -6.09 20.10 -5.21
CA THR A 316 -5.82 20.95 -4.03
C THR A 316 -5.14 20.18 -2.89
N GLN A 317 -5.29 18.86 -2.89
CA GLN A 317 -4.68 17.95 -1.93
C GLN A 317 -3.18 17.76 -2.10
N GLY A 318 -2.58 18.15 -3.24
CA GLY A 318 -1.17 17.88 -3.50
C GLY A 318 -0.81 17.59 -4.95
N GLY A 319 0.40 17.10 -5.17
CA GLY A 319 0.84 16.70 -6.51
C GLY A 319 2.18 15.98 -6.53
N VAL A 320 2.56 15.54 -7.73
CA VAL A 320 3.79 14.78 -7.97
C VAL A 320 5.03 15.64 -7.74
N THR A 321 6.06 15.04 -7.17
CA THR A 321 7.33 15.73 -6.90
C THR A 321 8.22 15.78 -8.14
N GLN A 322 9.11 16.76 -8.20
CA GLN A 322 10.18 16.83 -9.21
C GLN A 322 11.09 15.60 -9.15
N ASP A 323 11.29 15.03 -7.96
CA ASP A 323 12.08 13.80 -7.76
C ASP A 323 11.51 12.60 -8.54
N VAL A 324 10.18 12.44 -8.57
CA VAL A 324 9.52 11.43 -9.42
C VAL A 324 9.80 11.68 -10.88
N ILE A 325 9.65 12.92 -11.35
CA ILE A 325 9.93 13.28 -12.74
C ILE A 325 11.38 12.97 -13.11
N ASN A 326 12.32 13.16 -12.20
CA ASN A 326 13.73 12.85 -12.40
C ASN A 326 14.03 11.34 -12.38
N THR A 327 13.18 10.54 -11.73
CA THR A 327 13.36 9.09 -11.59
C THR A 327 13.08 8.34 -12.90
N TYR A 328 12.11 8.79 -13.70
CA TYR A 328 11.82 8.17 -15.01
C TYR A 328 13.08 8.15 -15.89
N LEU A 329 13.30 7.07 -16.63
CA LEU A 329 14.45 6.98 -17.53
C LEU A 329 14.20 7.77 -18.82
N CYS A 330 15.26 8.00 -19.60
CA CYS A 330 15.13 8.37 -21.00
C CYS A 330 14.72 7.15 -21.84
N SER A 331 14.23 7.38 -23.06
CA SER A 331 13.75 6.34 -23.98
C SER A 331 14.83 5.35 -24.42
N ASP A 332 16.11 5.69 -24.24
CA ASP A 332 17.26 4.81 -24.40
C ASP A 332 17.51 3.88 -23.19
N GLY A 333 16.72 4.01 -22.13
CA GLY A 333 16.83 3.25 -20.89
C GLY A 333 17.90 3.76 -19.93
N LEU A 334 18.51 4.93 -20.20
CA LEU A 334 19.52 5.54 -19.35
C LEU A 334 18.92 6.60 -18.41
N PRO A 335 19.46 6.79 -17.20
CA PRO A 335 19.08 7.87 -16.29
C PRO A 335 19.30 9.25 -16.91
N ILE A 336 18.51 10.25 -16.51
CA ILE A 336 18.57 11.61 -17.06
C ILE A 336 19.95 12.28 -16.92
N GLY A 337 20.71 11.93 -15.87
CA GLY A 337 22.07 12.44 -15.65
C GLY A 337 23.13 11.81 -16.56
N GLN A 338 22.79 10.73 -17.27
CA GLN A 338 23.67 9.99 -18.16
C GLN A 338 23.25 10.08 -19.63
N SER A 339 21.93 10.12 -19.91
CA SER A 339 21.42 10.05 -21.27
C SER A 339 21.70 11.33 -22.07
N PRO A 340 22.20 11.22 -23.31
CA PRO A 340 22.31 12.36 -24.22
C PRO A 340 20.95 12.82 -24.78
N LEU A 341 19.87 12.04 -24.60
CA LEU A 341 18.52 12.39 -25.07
C LEU A 341 17.81 13.36 -24.11
N TYR A 342 18.29 13.49 -22.87
CA TYR A 342 17.61 14.31 -21.87
C TYR A 342 17.76 15.81 -22.16
N GLN A 343 16.69 16.42 -22.68
CA GLN A 343 16.66 17.85 -22.99
C GLN A 343 16.44 18.75 -21.76
N GLY A 344 15.94 18.16 -20.66
CA GLY A 344 15.66 18.87 -19.41
C GLY A 344 16.87 19.51 -18.73
N LYS A 345 18.08 19.11 -19.11
CA LYS A 345 19.33 19.67 -18.59
C LYS A 345 19.57 21.11 -19.07
N GLU A 346 19.26 21.40 -20.33
CA GLU A 346 19.46 22.73 -20.93
C GLU A 346 18.23 23.61 -20.73
N ASP A 347 17.04 23.00 -20.72
CA ASP A 347 15.76 23.67 -20.49
C ASP A 347 14.90 22.80 -19.57
N PRO A 348 14.74 23.16 -18.28
CA PRO A 348 14.01 22.36 -17.32
C PRO A 348 12.49 22.46 -17.43
N SER A 349 11.94 23.19 -18.42
CA SER A 349 10.49 23.26 -18.66
C SER A 349 9.86 21.88 -18.82
N ILE A 350 8.56 21.76 -18.51
CA ILE A 350 7.83 20.50 -18.69
C ILE A 350 7.95 19.97 -20.13
N GLN A 351 7.94 20.86 -21.12
CA GLN A 351 7.98 20.51 -22.53
C GLN A 351 9.28 19.82 -22.92
N LYS A 352 10.40 20.19 -22.29
CA LYS A 352 11.72 19.63 -22.58
C LYS A 352 12.09 18.49 -21.64
N SER A 353 11.76 18.60 -20.36
CA SER A 353 11.99 17.54 -19.39
C SER A 353 11.17 16.28 -19.65
N PHE A 354 9.99 16.39 -20.28
CA PHE A 354 9.17 15.23 -20.64
C PHE A 354 9.51 14.64 -22.01
N GLN A 355 10.40 15.22 -22.83
CA GLN A 355 10.76 14.67 -24.14
C GLN A 355 11.68 13.44 -24.04
N ASP A 356 11.45 12.47 -24.92
CA ASP A 356 12.25 11.24 -25.03
C ASP A 356 12.44 10.50 -23.70
N ARG A 357 11.34 10.37 -22.95
CA ARG A 357 11.28 9.71 -21.64
C ARG A 357 10.61 8.34 -21.72
N ASP A 358 10.73 7.58 -20.64
CA ASP A 358 9.97 6.35 -20.41
C ASP A 358 8.46 6.60 -20.64
N PRO A 359 7.80 5.79 -21.49
CA PRO A 359 6.42 6.06 -21.90
C PRO A 359 5.41 5.97 -20.76
N ARG A 360 5.76 5.34 -19.62
CA ARG A 360 4.91 5.35 -18.41
C ARG A 360 4.75 6.73 -17.80
N LEU A 361 5.67 7.67 -18.06
CA LEU A 361 5.54 9.05 -17.59
C LEU A 361 4.22 9.67 -18.07
N TYR A 362 3.88 9.48 -19.35
CA TYR A 362 2.64 10.02 -19.93
C TYR A 362 1.38 9.23 -19.54
N GLN A 363 1.54 8.05 -18.94
CA GLN A 363 0.43 7.28 -18.39
C GLN A 363 0.10 7.70 -16.95
N THR A 364 1.02 8.39 -16.28
CA THR A 364 0.99 8.62 -14.83
C THR A 364 0.90 10.09 -14.46
N VAL A 365 1.53 10.98 -15.24
CA VAL A 365 1.53 12.43 -15.05
C VAL A 365 1.08 13.13 -16.33
N ALA A 366 0.31 14.20 -16.20
CA ALA A 366 -0.04 15.04 -17.34
C ALA A 366 1.21 15.71 -17.93
N ASP A 367 1.27 15.80 -19.25
CA ASP A 367 2.36 16.42 -20.02
C ASP A 367 2.17 17.93 -20.24
N SER A 368 1.20 18.52 -19.53
CA SER A 368 0.89 19.93 -19.53
C SER A 368 1.03 20.48 -18.11
N LEU A 369 1.68 21.63 -18.01
CA LEU A 369 1.81 22.35 -16.75
C LEU A 369 0.44 22.91 -16.36
N ARG A 370 -0.10 22.52 -15.20
CA ARG A 370 -1.37 23.06 -14.67
C ARG A 370 -1.16 23.57 -13.25
N ILE A 371 -0.75 24.83 -13.13
CA ILE A 371 -0.35 25.44 -11.86
C ILE A 371 -1.57 25.97 -11.12
N MET A 372 -1.64 25.66 -9.83
CA MET A 372 -2.57 26.31 -8.91
C MET A 372 -2.02 27.67 -8.46
N SER A 373 -2.70 28.78 -8.79
CA SER A 373 -2.35 30.15 -8.38
C SER A 373 -3.51 30.82 -7.63
N ALA A 374 -3.23 31.81 -6.77
CA ALA A 374 -4.28 32.47 -5.97
C ALA A 374 -5.23 33.37 -6.77
N MET A 375 -4.91 33.70 -8.02
CA MET A 375 -5.85 34.46 -8.87
C MET A 375 -6.92 33.58 -9.51
N GLY A 376 -7.03 32.30 -9.10
CA GLY A 376 -8.04 31.40 -9.67
C GLY A 376 -7.92 31.31 -11.19
N THR A 377 -6.70 31.43 -11.72
CA THR A 377 -6.43 31.16 -13.13
C THR A 377 -6.58 29.65 -13.32
N ASN A 378 -7.84 29.21 -13.39
CA ASN A 378 -8.27 27.88 -13.78
C ASN A 378 -8.00 27.73 -15.27
N TYR A 379 -6.72 27.84 -15.67
CA TYR A 379 -6.28 27.80 -17.06
C TYR A 379 -6.72 26.50 -17.74
N THR A 380 -7.02 25.49 -16.93
CA THR A 380 -7.53 24.17 -17.30
C THR A 380 -8.22 23.55 -16.08
N GLU A 381 -9.25 22.75 -16.30
CA GLU A 381 -9.75 21.80 -15.31
C GLU A 381 -8.62 20.89 -14.76
N GLY A 382 -8.61 20.62 -13.44
CA GLY A 382 -7.65 19.75 -12.78
C GLY A 382 -6.24 20.34 -12.54
N THR A 383 -6.13 21.51 -11.91
CA THR A 383 -4.82 22.10 -11.55
C THR A 383 -4.13 21.38 -10.37
N SER A 384 -2.80 21.51 -10.24
CA SER A 384 -2.03 20.95 -9.12
C SER A 384 -1.13 22.01 -8.45
N PRO A 385 -1.00 21.98 -7.11
CA PRO A 385 -0.04 22.79 -6.35
C PRO A 385 1.43 22.60 -6.76
N THR A 386 1.77 21.44 -7.33
CA THR A 386 3.12 21.15 -7.83
C THR A 386 3.28 21.49 -9.31
N GLY A 387 2.20 21.89 -10.00
CA GLY A 387 2.19 22.01 -11.46
C GLY A 387 2.19 20.68 -12.22
N TYR A 388 2.31 19.54 -11.52
CA TYR A 388 2.26 18.18 -12.09
C TYR A 388 0.97 17.44 -11.71
N PRO A 389 -0.12 17.59 -12.49
CA PRO A 389 -1.32 16.81 -12.29
C PRO A 389 -1.09 15.32 -12.52
N THR A 390 -1.67 14.52 -11.65
CA THR A 390 -1.74 13.08 -11.85
C THR A 390 -2.67 12.74 -13.03
N LYS A 391 -2.25 11.77 -13.84
CA LYS A 391 -3.00 11.23 -14.98
C LYS A 391 -3.36 9.74 -14.83
N LYS A 392 -2.68 9.01 -13.95
CA LYS A 392 -2.81 7.55 -13.78
C LYS A 392 -4.25 7.04 -13.66
N PHE A 393 -5.11 7.80 -12.98
CA PHE A 393 -6.48 7.41 -12.67
C PHE A 393 -7.53 8.16 -13.50
N LEU A 394 -7.12 8.88 -14.55
CA LEU A 394 -8.02 9.56 -15.47
C LEU A 394 -8.27 8.68 -16.71
N ASN A 395 -9.54 8.44 -17.02
CA ASN A 395 -9.94 7.93 -18.32
C ASN A 395 -10.13 9.09 -19.31
N ASP A 396 -9.20 9.28 -20.24
CA ASP A 396 -9.26 10.39 -21.21
C ASP A 396 -10.52 10.33 -22.10
N GLU A 397 -11.04 9.14 -22.43
CA GLU A 397 -12.25 8.98 -23.24
C GLU A 397 -13.49 9.46 -22.50
N TRP A 398 -13.66 9.03 -21.24
CA TRP A 398 -14.80 9.43 -20.41
C TRP A 398 -14.75 10.93 -20.09
N TRP A 399 -13.55 11.44 -19.88
CA TRP A 399 -13.30 12.86 -19.65
C TRP A 399 -13.68 13.71 -20.86
N VAL A 400 -13.16 13.40 -22.04
CA VAL A 400 -13.45 14.14 -23.29
C VAL A 400 -14.93 14.04 -23.67
N ALA A 401 -15.57 12.90 -23.40
CA ALA A 401 -17.00 12.71 -23.62
C ALA A 401 -17.90 13.45 -22.62
N GLY A 402 -17.35 14.03 -21.54
CA GLY A 402 -18.10 14.74 -20.51
C GLY A 402 -19.01 13.81 -19.71
N LEU A 403 -18.59 12.57 -19.45
CA LEU A 403 -19.37 11.62 -18.66
C LEU A 403 -19.32 11.97 -17.17
N ASP A 404 -20.44 11.77 -16.49
CA ASP A 404 -20.57 11.98 -15.04
C ASP A 404 -19.60 11.12 -14.20
N TYR A 405 -19.01 10.08 -14.78
CA TYR A 405 -18.01 9.21 -14.14
C TYR A 405 -16.75 9.95 -13.66
N CYS A 406 -16.48 11.12 -14.23
CA CYS A 406 -15.37 11.98 -13.83
C CYS A 406 -15.75 12.99 -12.74
N THR A 407 -16.97 12.91 -12.17
CA THR A 407 -17.47 13.89 -11.20
C THR A 407 -17.82 13.22 -9.89
N GLY A 408 -17.24 13.72 -8.79
CA GLY A 408 -17.50 13.21 -7.45
C GLY A 408 -17.44 11.69 -7.32
N ARG A 409 -18.38 11.11 -6.55
CA ARG A 409 -18.45 9.67 -6.22
C ARG A 409 -19.16 8.81 -7.29
N LEU A 410 -19.06 9.17 -8.56
CA LEU A 410 -19.81 8.52 -9.64
C LEU A 410 -18.96 7.57 -10.50
N SER A 411 -17.65 7.49 -10.27
CA SER A 411 -16.78 6.65 -11.10
C SER A 411 -17.05 5.16 -10.87
N PRO A 412 -17.40 4.39 -11.92
CA PRO A 412 -17.55 2.95 -11.84
C PRO A 412 -16.22 2.21 -12.04
N ALA A 413 -15.09 2.92 -12.13
CA ALA A 413 -13.81 2.27 -12.41
C ALA A 413 -13.41 1.27 -11.32
N ASP A 414 -13.15 0.03 -11.72
CA ASP A 414 -12.64 -1.05 -10.89
C ASP A 414 -11.21 -0.73 -10.39
N ALA A 415 -10.86 -1.26 -9.22
CA ALA A 415 -9.56 -0.99 -8.58
C ALA A 415 -8.70 -2.25 -8.45
N PRO A 416 -7.55 -2.36 -9.12
CA PRO A 416 -6.67 -3.52 -9.01
C PRO A 416 -5.95 -3.51 -7.66
N CYS A 417 -6.27 -4.45 -6.77
CA CYS A 417 -5.69 -4.53 -5.42
C CYS A 417 -4.29 -5.20 -5.43
N ILE A 418 -4.08 -6.15 -6.34
CA ILE A 418 -2.78 -6.73 -6.64
C ILE A 418 -2.77 -7.21 -8.10
N ARG A 419 -1.65 -6.98 -8.78
CA ARG A 419 -1.47 -7.24 -10.20
C ARG A 419 -0.14 -7.92 -10.48
N TYR A 420 -0.04 -8.57 -11.63
CA TYR A 420 1.08 -9.44 -12.00
C TYR A 420 2.41 -8.71 -12.02
N ALA A 421 2.44 -7.46 -12.47
CA ALA A 421 3.65 -6.63 -12.45
C ALA A 421 4.27 -6.49 -11.06
N GLU A 422 3.45 -6.37 -10.00
CA GLU A 422 3.98 -6.32 -8.64
C GLU A 422 4.61 -7.66 -8.25
N VAL A 423 4.02 -8.78 -8.65
CA VAL A 423 4.58 -10.11 -8.39
C VAL A 423 5.95 -10.25 -9.06
N LEU A 424 6.11 -9.78 -10.30
CA LEU A 424 7.40 -9.78 -11.00
C LEU A 424 8.45 -8.93 -10.27
N LEU A 425 8.05 -7.77 -9.76
CA LEU A 425 8.93 -6.88 -9.00
C LEU A 425 9.30 -7.46 -7.63
N ASN A 426 8.34 -8.11 -6.96
CA ASN A 426 8.60 -8.79 -5.70
C ASN A 426 9.58 -9.95 -5.89
N TYR A 427 9.39 -10.73 -6.97
CA TYR A 427 10.29 -11.82 -7.33
C TYR A 427 11.72 -11.33 -7.56
N VAL A 428 11.93 -10.34 -8.42
CA VAL A 428 13.30 -9.90 -8.78
C VAL A 428 14.03 -9.25 -7.61
N GLU A 429 13.33 -8.47 -6.78
CA GLU A 429 13.89 -7.92 -5.54
C GLU A 429 14.26 -9.07 -4.58
N ALA A 430 13.34 -10.02 -4.33
CA ALA A 430 13.61 -11.15 -3.44
C ALA A 430 14.77 -12.04 -3.95
N ARG A 431 14.86 -12.28 -5.26
CA ARG A 431 15.96 -13.02 -5.90
C ARG A 431 17.30 -12.32 -5.74
N TYR A 432 17.33 -10.99 -5.88
CA TYR A 432 18.53 -10.21 -5.63
C TYR A 432 18.93 -10.24 -4.16
N GLU A 433 17.98 -9.98 -3.27
CA GLU A 433 18.19 -9.88 -1.83
C GLU A 433 18.63 -11.22 -1.22
N ILE A 434 18.04 -12.34 -1.66
CA ILE A 434 18.35 -13.67 -1.11
C ILE A 434 19.77 -14.11 -1.48
N ALA A 435 20.26 -13.69 -2.65
CA ALA A 435 21.64 -13.95 -3.08
C ALA A 435 22.66 -13.28 -2.13
N GLN A 436 22.29 -12.18 -1.46
CA GLN A 436 23.16 -11.47 -0.51
C GLN A 436 23.25 -12.16 0.86
N VAL A 437 22.37 -13.13 1.14
CA VAL A 437 22.28 -13.84 2.42
C VAL A 437 22.43 -15.35 2.24
N GLY A 438 23.21 -15.76 1.24
CA GLY A 438 23.56 -17.18 1.00
C GLY A 438 22.52 -17.97 0.22
N GLY A 439 21.61 -17.31 -0.49
CA GLY A 439 20.74 -17.91 -1.51
C GLY A 439 21.43 -18.10 -2.86
N ASN A 440 20.70 -18.66 -3.83
CA ASN A 440 21.21 -18.84 -5.19
C ASN A 440 21.55 -17.50 -5.85
N ALA A 441 22.67 -17.46 -6.56
CA ALA A 441 23.17 -16.28 -7.26
C ALA A 441 22.10 -15.63 -8.14
N PHE A 442 22.07 -14.30 -8.15
CA PHE A 442 21.24 -13.51 -9.05
C PHE A 442 21.79 -13.60 -10.48
N SER A 443 20.91 -13.70 -11.47
CA SER A 443 21.27 -14.00 -12.85
C SER A 443 20.43 -13.21 -13.85
N GLN A 444 20.87 -13.21 -15.11
CA GLN A 444 20.10 -12.60 -16.21
C GLN A 444 18.69 -13.19 -16.33
N SER A 445 18.53 -14.50 -16.05
CA SER A 445 17.21 -15.13 -16.11
C SER A 445 16.22 -14.55 -15.09
N ASP A 446 16.70 -14.01 -13.96
CA ASP A 446 15.82 -13.38 -12.98
C ASP A 446 15.26 -12.05 -13.55
N LEU A 447 16.08 -11.28 -14.29
CA LEU A 447 15.68 -10.06 -15.00
C LEU A 447 14.75 -10.34 -16.19
N ASP A 448 15.05 -11.38 -16.96
CA ASP A 448 14.29 -11.76 -18.16
C ASP A 448 12.84 -12.15 -17.84
N LYS A 449 12.61 -12.81 -16.70
CA LYS A 449 11.28 -13.20 -16.20
C LYS A 449 10.54 -12.09 -15.46
N SER A 450 11.12 -10.90 -15.32
CA SER A 450 10.58 -9.84 -14.46
C SER A 450 10.63 -8.45 -15.12
N ILE A 451 11.67 -7.67 -14.86
CA ILE A 451 11.84 -6.31 -15.37
C ILE A 451 11.79 -6.29 -16.89
N ASN A 452 12.41 -7.26 -17.56
CA ASN A 452 12.39 -7.30 -19.02
C ASN A 452 11.01 -7.66 -19.60
N GLU A 453 10.14 -8.36 -18.85
CA GLU A 453 8.74 -8.53 -19.26
C GLU A 453 7.97 -7.20 -19.12
N LEU A 454 8.21 -6.43 -18.05
CA LEU A 454 7.60 -5.11 -17.87
C LEU A 454 8.04 -4.13 -18.97
N ARG A 455 9.32 -4.17 -19.34
CA ARG A 455 9.89 -3.28 -20.35
C ARG A 455 9.48 -3.62 -21.78
N ASP A 456 9.00 -4.85 -22.03
CA ASP A 456 8.38 -5.25 -23.30
C ASP A 456 7.01 -4.63 -23.52
N ARG A 457 6.41 -4.01 -22.49
CA ARG A 457 5.09 -3.37 -22.59
C ARG A 457 5.10 -2.27 -23.65
N GLN A 458 4.22 -2.41 -24.64
CA GLN A 458 4.02 -1.43 -25.70
C GLN A 458 3.03 -0.36 -25.26
N LEU A 459 3.52 0.85 -25.00
CA LEU A 459 2.72 1.96 -24.49
C LEU A 459 2.60 3.08 -25.51
N THR A 460 1.36 3.49 -25.76
CA THR A 460 1.03 4.64 -26.60
C THR A 460 0.55 5.78 -25.72
N LYS A 461 1.15 6.96 -25.88
CA LYS A 461 0.65 8.18 -25.24
C LYS A 461 -0.71 8.54 -25.85
N TRP A 462 -1.65 9.00 -25.04
CA TRP A 462 -2.96 9.44 -25.53
C TRP A 462 -2.82 10.49 -26.65
N GLY A 463 -3.48 10.26 -27.78
CA GLY A 463 -3.39 11.10 -28.97
C GLY A 463 -2.27 10.73 -29.95
N ASP A 464 -1.31 9.90 -29.55
CA ASP A 464 -0.27 9.37 -30.44
C ASP A 464 -0.76 8.06 -31.10
N THR A 465 -0.09 7.68 -32.20
CA THR A 465 -0.36 6.43 -32.92
C THR A 465 0.75 5.38 -32.76
N GLU A 466 1.93 5.78 -32.30
CA GLU A 466 3.10 4.91 -32.18
C GLU A 466 3.25 4.42 -30.74
N ALA A 467 3.31 3.10 -30.57
CA ALA A 467 3.63 2.49 -29.28
C ALA A 467 5.14 2.43 -29.06
N LYS A 468 5.57 2.73 -27.83
CA LYS A 468 6.97 2.70 -27.41
C LYS A 468 7.18 1.64 -26.32
N THR A 469 8.38 1.07 -26.28
CA THR A 469 8.84 0.15 -25.24
C THR A 469 10.09 0.71 -24.56
N MET A 470 10.48 0.11 -23.44
CA MET A 470 11.75 0.43 -22.78
C MET A 470 12.83 -0.60 -23.16
N PRO A 471 14.10 -0.19 -23.35
CA PRO A 471 15.18 -1.14 -23.60
C PRO A 471 15.37 -2.12 -22.44
N LYS A 472 15.50 -3.40 -22.79
CA LYS A 472 15.79 -4.48 -21.82
C LYS A 472 17.12 -4.28 -21.12
N VAL A 473 17.15 -4.60 -19.83
CA VAL A 473 18.37 -4.60 -19.03
C VAL A 473 19.13 -5.91 -19.19
N GLN A 474 20.45 -5.80 -19.18
CA GLN A 474 21.40 -6.91 -19.16
C GLN A 474 22.31 -6.80 -17.93
N LEU A 475 22.43 -7.89 -17.18
CA LEU A 475 23.34 -8.03 -16.06
C LEU A 475 24.77 -8.05 -16.57
N ASN A 476 25.56 -7.07 -16.15
CA ASN A 476 26.96 -6.90 -16.53
C ASN A 476 27.82 -6.85 -15.26
N GLY A 477 28.20 -8.04 -14.79
CA GLY A 477 28.90 -8.19 -13.51
C GLY A 477 28.04 -7.70 -12.34
N SER A 478 28.50 -6.66 -11.66
CA SER A 478 27.80 -6.04 -10.52
C SER A 478 26.96 -4.82 -10.91
N ASN A 479 26.70 -4.62 -12.21
CA ASN A 479 25.89 -3.52 -12.74
C ASN A 479 24.83 -4.02 -13.73
N LEU A 480 23.90 -3.14 -14.10
CA LEU A 480 23.01 -3.34 -15.24
C LEU A 480 23.47 -2.50 -16.43
N SER A 481 23.10 -2.94 -17.63
CA SER A 481 23.38 -2.24 -18.88
C SER A 481 22.18 -2.28 -19.81
N VAL A 482 22.07 -1.28 -20.68
CA VAL A 482 21.08 -1.20 -21.76
C VAL A 482 21.82 -0.87 -23.05
N ASN A 483 21.49 -1.56 -24.14
CA ASN A 483 22.13 -1.35 -25.45
C ASN A 483 23.67 -1.33 -25.42
N GLY A 484 24.29 -2.14 -24.55
CA GLY A 484 25.74 -2.23 -24.38
C GLY A 484 26.36 -1.13 -23.50
N VAL A 485 25.58 -0.20 -22.97
CA VAL A 485 26.04 0.87 -22.08
C VAL A 485 25.71 0.50 -20.64
N VAL A 486 26.71 0.50 -19.76
CA VAL A 486 26.51 0.31 -18.31
C VAL A 486 25.74 1.50 -17.75
N ILE A 487 24.65 1.22 -17.05
CA ILE A 487 23.84 2.23 -16.37
C ILE A 487 24.66 2.78 -15.20
N ASN A 488 24.81 4.10 -15.17
CA ASN A 488 25.44 4.82 -14.08
C ASN A 488 24.62 6.09 -13.79
N ASP A 489 23.74 6.00 -12.80
CA ASP A 489 22.97 7.14 -12.33
C ASP A 489 23.80 8.00 -11.37
N PRO A 490 24.12 9.27 -11.73
CA PRO A 490 24.82 10.18 -10.82
C PRO A 490 24.03 10.51 -9.55
N ALA A 491 22.71 10.36 -9.56
CA ALA A 491 21.83 10.61 -8.40
C ALA A 491 21.60 9.36 -7.53
N ARG A 492 22.22 8.22 -7.86
CA ARG A 492 22.10 6.99 -7.07
C ARG A 492 22.58 7.21 -5.64
N ASP A 493 21.82 6.69 -4.67
CA ASP A 493 22.32 6.53 -3.31
C ASP A 493 23.57 5.64 -3.32
N PRO A 494 24.75 6.18 -2.94
CA PRO A 494 26.00 5.44 -2.99
C PRO A 494 25.96 4.14 -2.17
N ASP A 495 25.16 4.07 -1.10
CA ASP A 495 25.04 2.92 -0.20
C ASP A 495 24.18 1.78 -0.78
N VAL A 496 23.43 2.04 -1.86
CA VAL A 496 22.58 1.05 -2.52
C VAL A 496 23.28 0.50 -3.75
N ASN A 497 23.53 -0.82 -3.80
CA ASN A 497 24.19 -1.47 -4.93
C ASN A 497 23.54 -1.08 -6.29
N PRO A 498 24.32 -0.86 -7.37
CA PRO A 498 23.79 -0.41 -8.66
C PRO A 498 22.68 -1.28 -9.25
N VAL A 499 22.75 -2.61 -9.09
CA VAL A 499 21.68 -3.51 -9.58
C VAL A 499 20.41 -3.32 -8.75
N LEU A 500 20.54 -3.28 -7.42
CA LEU A 500 19.40 -3.06 -6.53
C LEU A 500 18.78 -1.68 -6.75
N TRP A 501 19.58 -0.65 -7.01
CA TRP A 501 19.10 0.70 -7.31
C TRP A 501 18.14 0.70 -8.51
N GLU A 502 18.51 0.03 -9.60
CA GLU A 502 17.64 -0.05 -10.78
C GLU A 502 16.42 -0.95 -10.56
N ILE A 503 16.52 -2.03 -9.76
CA ILE A 503 15.34 -2.81 -9.32
C ILE A 503 14.37 -1.92 -8.55
N ARG A 504 14.88 -1.13 -7.60
CA ARG A 504 14.08 -0.20 -6.78
C ARG A 504 13.49 0.93 -7.62
N ARG A 505 14.21 1.44 -8.63
CA ARG A 505 13.69 2.42 -9.60
C ARG A 505 12.53 1.83 -10.39
N GLU A 506 12.72 0.65 -10.99
CA GLU A 506 11.68 -0.02 -11.77
C GLU A 506 10.42 -0.24 -10.92
N ARG A 507 10.61 -0.67 -9.66
CA ARG A 507 9.52 -0.82 -8.69
C ARG A 507 8.78 0.48 -8.42
N ARG A 508 9.51 1.57 -8.13
CA ARG A 508 8.93 2.89 -7.87
C ARG A 508 8.09 3.38 -9.05
N ILE A 509 8.63 3.28 -10.26
CA ILE A 509 7.96 3.76 -11.48
C ILE A 509 6.74 2.90 -11.83
N GLU A 510 6.88 1.58 -11.78
CA GLU A 510 5.79 0.68 -12.14
C GLU A 510 4.63 0.80 -11.15
N LEU A 511 4.90 0.93 -9.84
CA LEU A 511 3.91 0.97 -8.75
C LEU A 511 3.58 2.38 -8.24
N ILE A 512 3.99 3.43 -8.98
CA ILE A 512 3.82 4.83 -8.60
C ILE A 512 2.35 5.12 -8.24
N MET A 513 2.08 5.82 -7.13
CA MET A 513 0.72 6.15 -6.66
C MET A 513 -0.21 4.95 -6.37
N GLU A 514 0.31 3.74 -6.17
CA GLU A 514 -0.47 2.55 -5.76
C GLU A 514 -0.30 2.23 -4.26
N GLY A 515 0.13 3.20 -3.46
CA GLY A 515 0.26 3.07 -2.00
C GLY A 515 1.43 2.21 -1.53
N ARG A 516 2.48 2.06 -2.35
CA ARG A 516 3.63 1.18 -2.04
C ARG A 516 4.88 1.93 -1.60
N ARG A 517 5.03 3.21 -1.95
CA ARG A 517 6.30 3.93 -1.77
C ARG A 517 6.72 4.06 -0.32
N GLY A 518 5.84 4.44 0.61
CA GLY A 518 6.25 4.50 2.00
C GLY A 518 6.51 3.13 2.63
N GLU A 519 5.83 2.06 2.18
CA GLU A 519 6.21 0.68 2.56
C GLU A 519 7.62 0.31 2.03
N ASP A 520 7.96 0.73 0.81
CA ASP A 520 9.30 0.60 0.22
C ASP A 520 10.36 1.32 1.05
N LEU A 521 10.16 2.61 1.32
CA LEU A 521 11.09 3.42 2.11
C LEU A 521 11.24 2.90 3.55
N ARG A 522 10.14 2.42 4.16
CA ARG A 522 10.16 1.80 5.49
C ARG A 522 11.05 0.57 5.47
N ARG A 523 10.75 -0.45 4.66
CA ARG A 523 11.48 -1.72 4.73
C ARG A 523 12.93 -1.60 4.26
N TRP A 524 13.25 -0.63 3.42
CA TRP A 524 14.63 -0.36 2.97
C TRP A 524 15.46 0.45 3.98
N ALA A 525 14.84 0.93 5.06
CA ALA A 525 15.45 1.85 6.03
C ALA A 525 15.96 3.15 5.38
N LYS A 526 15.09 3.79 4.55
CA LYS A 526 15.43 4.97 3.73
C LYS A 526 14.54 6.20 3.97
N PHE A 527 14.15 6.46 5.22
CA PHE A 527 13.35 7.65 5.54
C PHE A 527 14.11 8.97 5.40
N GLU A 528 15.44 8.96 5.31
CA GLU A 528 16.23 10.14 4.95
C GLU A 528 15.90 10.69 3.55
N TYR A 529 15.31 9.88 2.65
CA TYR A 529 14.83 10.37 1.35
C TYR A 529 13.61 11.28 1.46
N LEU A 530 12.92 11.22 2.59
CA LEU A 530 11.79 12.09 2.90
C LEU A 530 12.25 13.43 3.47
N ASN A 531 13.55 13.68 3.58
CA ASN A 531 14.04 14.95 4.09
C ASN A 531 13.61 16.10 3.19
N SER A 532 12.97 17.09 3.80
CA SER A 532 12.52 18.29 3.11
C SER A 532 13.64 19.21 2.69
N GLU A 533 14.81 19.10 3.32
CA GLU A 533 15.98 19.92 3.04
C GLU A 533 17.24 19.08 2.87
N ASP A 534 18.17 19.60 2.07
CA ASP A 534 19.52 19.08 1.92
C ASP A 534 20.43 19.50 3.09
N ALA A 535 21.71 19.12 3.02
CA ALA A 535 22.69 19.47 4.05
C ALA A 535 22.96 20.98 4.19
N ASN A 536 22.55 21.80 3.23
CA ASN A 536 22.70 23.25 3.23
C ASN A 536 21.43 23.98 3.69
N GLY A 537 20.35 23.25 4.00
CA GLY A 537 19.05 23.83 4.36
C GLY A 537 18.23 24.30 3.15
N TYR A 538 18.49 23.76 1.96
CA TYR A 538 17.71 24.04 0.75
C TYR A 538 16.73 22.91 0.44
N PRO A 539 15.54 23.21 -0.13
CA PRO A 539 14.54 22.20 -0.38
C PRO A 539 15.03 21.09 -1.31
N THR A 540 14.73 19.84 -0.97
CA THR A 540 15.04 18.68 -1.82
C THR A 540 14.05 18.57 -2.98
N MET A 541 14.42 17.85 -4.04
CA MET A 541 13.55 17.61 -5.20
C MET A 541 12.24 16.88 -4.83
N SER A 542 12.24 16.14 -3.71
CA SER A 542 11.05 15.48 -3.15
C SER A 542 10.03 16.47 -2.55
N PHE A 543 10.39 17.75 -2.44
CA PHE A 543 9.54 18.84 -1.94
C PHE A 543 9.38 19.99 -2.93
N LEU A 544 9.82 19.78 -4.17
CA LEU A 544 9.69 20.73 -5.27
C LEU A 544 8.71 20.18 -6.31
N GLY A 545 7.97 21.09 -6.92
CA GLY A 545 7.13 20.83 -8.09
C GLY A 545 7.85 21.19 -9.39
N ALA A 546 7.07 21.44 -10.44
CA ALA A 546 7.55 21.77 -11.77
C ALA A 546 8.41 23.03 -11.80
N TYR A 547 9.38 23.06 -12.71
CA TYR A 547 10.07 24.29 -13.06
C TYR A 547 9.15 25.24 -13.82
N VAL A 548 9.16 26.50 -13.43
CA VAL A 548 8.39 27.59 -14.03
C VAL A 548 9.30 28.76 -14.33
N ASN A 549 9.13 29.35 -15.50
CA ASN A 549 9.64 30.68 -15.82
C ASN A 549 8.41 31.57 -16.05
N MET A 550 8.17 32.52 -15.14
CA MET A 550 6.94 33.33 -15.12
C MET A 550 6.75 34.16 -16.39
N ALA A 551 7.85 34.51 -17.08
CA ALA A 551 7.78 35.22 -18.36
C ALA A 551 7.03 34.44 -19.46
N ASP A 552 7.02 33.11 -19.37
CA ASP A 552 6.33 32.23 -20.32
C ASP A 552 4.82 32.10 -20.02
N TYR A 553 4.37 32.59 -18.85
CA TYR A 553 3.01 32.49 -18.35
C TYR A 553 2.49 33.85 -17.84
N PRO A 554 2.38 34.87 -18.71
CA PRO A 554 2.03 36.24 -18.31
C PRO A 554 0.66 36.39 -17.66
N GLU A 555 -0.22 35.40 -17.84
CA GLU A 555 -1.53 35.32 -17.18
C GLU A 555 -1.48 34.85 -15.73
N ILE A 556 -0.41 34.17 -15.31
CA ILE A 556 -0.25 33.67 -13.94
C ILE A 556 0.39 34.78 -13.10
N SER A 557 -0.27 35.16 -12.01
CA SER A 557 0.34 36.05 -11.04
C SER A 557 0.97 35.25 -9.90
N SER A 558 2.21 35.60 -9.55
CA SER A 558 2.87 35.07 -8.35
C SER A 558 2.38 35.76 -7.07
N LYS A 559 1.59 36.83 -7.19
CA LYS A 559 1.04 37.62 -6.09
C LYS A 559 -0.48 37.74 -6.21
N ASP A 560 -1.19 37.73 -5.08
CA ASP A 560 -2.62 38.04 -5.05
C ASP A 560 -2.90 39.54 -5.22
N ASP A 561 -4.18 39.94 -5.24
CA ASP A 561 -4.62 41.33 -5.37
C ASP A 561 -4.11 42.25 -4.24
N SER A 562 -3.68 41.68 -3.11
CA SER A 562 -3.07 42.41 -1.99
C SER A 562 -1.56 42.58 -2.11
N GLY A 563 -0.95 42.00 -3.16
CA GLY A 563 0.48 41.98 -3.39
C GLY A 563 1.23 40.90 -2.60
N LYS A 564 0.51 40.00 -1.90
CA LYS A 564 1.12 38.90 -1.14
C LYS A 564 1.49 37.78 -2.11
N ARG A 565 2.69 37.20 -1.95
CA ARG A 565 3.15 36.08 -2.78
C ARG A 565 2.35 34.81 -2.47
N VAL A 566 1.90 34.15 -3.53
CA VAL A 566 1.03 32.96 -3.50
C VAL A 566 1.54 31.81 -4.37
N LEU A 567 2.51 32.10 -5.25
CA LEU A 567 3.34 31.12 -5.91
C LEU A 567 4.79 31.40 -5.54
N TYR A 568 5.42 30.45 -4.87
CA TYR A 568 6.82 30.53 -4.46
C TYR A 568 7.65 29.63 -5.36
N LEU A 569 8.78 30.15 -5.82
CA LEU A 569 9.72 29.45 -6.69
C LEU A 569 11.07 29.36 -5.97
N PHE A 570 11.73 28.21 -6.10
CA PHE A 570 13.10 27.98 -5.66
C PHE A 570 14.00 27.88 -6.88
N ASP A 571 14.97 28.80 -6.99
CA ASP A 571 15.98 28.78 -8.04
C ASP A 571 17.29 28.18 -7.49
N PRO A 572 17.69 26.96 -7.90
CA PRO A 572 18.95 26.37 -7.44
C PRO A 572 20.19 27.17 -7.84
N GLU A 573 20.11 27.99 -8.90
CA GLU A 573 21.22 28.87 -9.30
C GLU A 573 21.35 30.09 -8.38
N ASN A 574 20.27 30.46 -7.69
CA ASN A 574 20.21 31.59 -6.78
C ASN A 574 19.35 31.28 -5.55
N PRO A 575 19.77 30.33 -4.69
CA PRO A 575 18.91 29.71 -3.68
C PRO A 575 18.52 30.66 -2.53
N GLY A 576 19.20 31.80 -2.39
CA GLY A 576 18.86 32.84 -1.42
C GLY A 576 17.83 33.85 -1.93
N ASN A 577 17.43 33.81 -3.21
CA ASN A 577 16.48 34.76 -3.78
C ASN A 577 15.04 34.28 -3.62
N GLU A 578 14.35 34.85 -2.64
CA GLU A 578 12.96 34.51 -2.32
C GLU A 578 11.92 35.11 -3.28
N ASP A 579 12.30 36.10 -4.08
CA ASP A 579 11.41 36.85 -5.00
C ASP A 579 11.69 36.52 -6.47
N THR A 580 12.36 35.39 -6.75
CA THR A 580 12.66 34.95 -8.12
C THR A 580 11.39 34.77 -8.98
N GLU A 581 11.54 35.02 -10.27
CA GLU A 581 10.51 34.83 -11.32
C GLU A 581 10.74 33.54 -12.13
N LYS A 582 11.80 32.79 -11.83
CA LYS A 582 12.08 31.48 -12.41
C LYS A 582 12.54 30.50 -11.33
N GLY A 583 12.20 29.23 -11.46
CA GLY A 583 12.60 28.19 -10.51
C GLY A 583 11.55 27.08 -10.37
N TYR A 584 11.83 26.12 -9.49
CA TYR A 584 10.89 25.04 -9.16
C TYR A 584 9.82 25.52 -8.19
N ILE A 585 8.58 25.09 -8.37
CA ILE A 585 7.50 25.43 -7.44
C ILE A 585 7.83 24.90 -6.04
N TYR A 586 7.80 25.78 -5.05
CA TYR A 586 8.16 25.48 -3.67
C TYR A 586 7.03 25.86 -2.71
N TYR A 587 6.04 24.97 -2.58
CA TYR A 587 4.79 25.25 -1.87
C TYR A 587 4.91 25.16 -0.32
N LEU A 588 5.97 24.55 0.21
CA LEU A 588 6.10 24.17 1.62
C LEU A 588 7.19 24.96 2.38
N ARG A 589 7.23 26.28 2.17
CA ARG A 589 8.27 27.17 2.70
C ARG A 589 8.21 27.45 4.20
N GLU A 590 7.01 27.46 4.79
CA GLU A 590 6.77 27.97 6.15
C GLU A 590 6.23 26.90 7.12
N LYS A 591 6.33 25.61 6.78
CA LYS A 591 5.71 24.53 7.57
C LYS A 591 6.79 23.63 8.17
N GLU A 592 6.46 23.03 9.32
CA GLU A 592 7.31 22.12 10.09
C GLU A 592 8.01 21.11 9.16
N LEU A 593 9.33 21.29 9.00
CA LEU A 593 10.15 20.56 8.06
C LEU A 593 10.25 19.09 8.44
N ARG A 594 10.20 18.22 7.44
CA ARG A 594 10.45 16.79 7.62
C ARG A 594 11.95 16.56 7.63
N ILE A 595 12.53 16.29 8.81
CA ILE A 595 13.95 15.96 8.95
C ILE A 595 14.09 14.62 9.69
N PHE A 596 14.77 13.68 9.04
CA PHE A 596 15.10 12.35 9.50
C PHE A 596 16.62 12.18 9.50
N LYS A 597 17.16 11.63 10.59
CA LYS A 597 18.58 11.32 10.74
C LYS A 597 18.78 9.83 11.03
N ALA A 598 19.35 9.12 10.08
CA ALA A 598 19.69 7.70 10.26
C ALA A 598 20.67 7.53 11.43
N GLY A 599 20.49 6.46 12.23
CA GLY A 599 21.26 6.17 13.43
C GLY A 599 20.79 6.88 14.70
N GLU A 600 19.90 7.88 14.61
CA GLU A 600 19.36 8.58 15.78
C GLU A 600 18.03 7.96 16.23
N LEU A 601 17.95 7.46 17.47
CA LEU A 601 16.75 6.80 18.02
C LEU A 601 15.46 7.64 17.87
N ASN A 602 15.55 8.95 18.07
CA ASN A 602 14.41 9.87 17.95
C ASN A 602 13.90 10.03 16.51
N SER A 603 14.76 9.81 15.50
CA SER A 603 14.33 9.75 14.10
C SER A 603 13.85 8.33 13.75
N GLU A 604 14.64 7.31 14.09
CA GLU A 604 14.33 5.93 13.68
C GLU A 604 13.02 5.37 14.26
N ARG A 605 12.55 5.91 15.39
CA ARG A 605 11.22 5.57 15.93
C ARG A 605 10.08 5.74 14.92
N TYR A 606 10.23 6.59 13.89
CA TYR A 606 9.19 6.89 12.89
C TYR A 606 8.97 5.81 11.85
N TYR A 607 9.90 4.85 11.74
CA TYR A 607 9.67 3.66 10.92
C TYR A 607 8.48 2.85 11.45
N LEU A 608 8.27 2.86 12.78
CA LEU A 608 7.13 2.27 13.46
C LEU A 608 6.20 3.35 14.02
N ARG A 609 4.97 2.96 14.33
CA ARG A 609 4.05 3.75 15.15
C ARG A 609 4.20 3.37 16.61
N ALA A 610 3.84 4.28 17.51
CA ALA A 610 3.74 3.94 18.92
C ALA A 610 2.64 2.88 19.12
N ILE A 611 2.88 1.92 20.01
CA ILE A 611 1.82 1.08 20.57
C ILE A 611 0.77 2.02 21.18
N PRO A 612 -0.53 1.86 20.87
CA PRO A 612 -1.55 2.81 21.31
C PRO A 612 -1.58 2.93 22.83
N ALA A 613 -1.53 4.16 23.36
CA ALA A 613 -1.47 4.43 24.80
C ALA A 613 -2.63 3.77 25.57
N ALA A 614 -3.82 3.73 24.99
CA ALA A 614 -4.98 3.05 25.57
C ALA A 614 -4.75 1.55 25.81
N GLN A 615 -3.98 0.88 24.96
CA GLN A 615 -3.63 -0.53 25.15
C GLN A 615 -2.65 -0.71 26.31
N LEU A 616 -1.64 0.16 26.42
CA LEU A 616 -0.72 0.15 27.56
C LEU A 616 -1.49 0.29 28.89
N THR A 617 -2.42 1.24 28.96
CA THR A 617 -3.29 1.44 30.13
C THR A 617 -4.17 0.23 30.43
N ILE A 618 -4.70 -0.45 29.41
CA ILE A 618 -5.50 -1.68 29.62
C ILE A 618 -4.64 -2.77 30.26
N TYR A 619 -3.41 -2.97 29.78
CA TYR A 619 -2.49 -3.98 30.33
C TYR A 619 -2.09 -3.64 31.77
N GLU A 620 -1.75 -2.38 32.03
CA GLU A 620 -1.43 -1.89 33.38
C GLU A 620 -2.58 -2.12 34.35
N ASN A 621 -3.82 -1.81 33.96
CA ASN A 621 -5.03 -2.05 34.76
C ASN A 621 -5.30 -3.54 35.04
N LYS A 622 -4.70 -4.45 34.25
CA LYS A 622 -4.75 -5.91 34.46
C LYS A 622 -3.54 -6.44 35.22
N GLY A 623 -2.63 -5.57 35.67
CA GLY A 623 -1.38 -5.96 36.34
C GLY A 623 -0.37 -6.64 35.41
N GLN A 624 -0.45 -6.36 34.11
CA GLN A 624 0.40 -6.93 33.07
C GLN A 624 1.24 -5.83 32.39
N VAL A 625 2.25 -6.24 31.63
CA VAL A 625 3.17 -5.32 30.93
C VAL A 625 3.01 -5.48 29.42
N LEU A 626 2.90 -4.35 28.72
CA LEU A 626 3.02 -4.25 27.27
C LEU A 626 4.14 -3.26 26.95
N THR A 627 5.21 -3.73 26.32
CA THR A 627 6.41 -2.91 26.09
C THR A 627 6.24 -1.98 24.88
N GLN A 628 6.49 -0.69 25.07
CA GLN A 628 6.43 0.32 24.00
C GLN A 628 7.58 0.14 22.98
N ASN A 629 7.37 0.60 21.74
CA ASN A 629 8.42 0.67 20.71
C ASN A 629 9.56 1.61 21.13
N PRO A 630 10.82 1.31 20.75
CA PRO A 630 11.96 2.18 21.07
C PRO A 630 11.74 3.62 20.58
N GLY A 631 12.05 4.59 21.45
CA GLY A 631 11.95 6.03 21.16
C GLY A 631 10.57 6.66 21.32
N TRP A 632 9.53 5.88 21.66
CA TRP A 632 8.16 6.36 21.91
C TRP A 632 7.81 6.53 23.39
#